data_AF-A0A6A4WRJ7-F1
#
_entry.id   AF-A0A6A4WRJ7-F1
#
_cell.length_a   1.000
_cell.length_b   1.000
_cell.length_c   1.000
_cell.angle_alpha   90.00
_cell.angle_beta   90.00
_cell.angle_gamma   90.00
#
_symmetry.space_group_name_H-M   'P 1'
#
loop_
_entity.id
_entity.type
_entity.pdbx_description
1 polymer ?
#
loop_
_entity_poly.entity_id
_entity_poly.type
_entity_poly.pdbx_seq_one_letter_code
_entity_poly.pdbx_strand_id
1 'polypeptide(L)'
;MTMLMRWLFLAAVILGPWMAVLTNRYQSPWVDQNRHTLLLYPFALIAAFGTEQEALERCTRRDREAWFAARRGRITASVFQRVSNMRPTTPCDSVLEVLLYGAGRELDTPALRYGRQNEERAIREYERRTGVLVRHPLAAAGGSFCLDRAMKLRRGHPYYGQVQAQMACCGARFCDFFVWTPHESECDRIAFDPDFWQQKIGPVREFFLECLLPEMVDPRKARGLPYRERRKYRPRRH
;
A
#
# COMPACT_ATOMS: atom_id res chain seq x y z
N MET A 1 -24.86 4.18 -15.01
CA MET A 1 -23.75 3.53 -15.73
C MET A 1 -22.61 3.30 -14.77
N THR A 2 -22.23 2.05 -14.52
CA THR A 2 -21.17 1.68 -13.57
C THR A 2 -19.81 2.21 -14.04
N MET A 3 -18.90 2.52 -13.12
CA MET A 3 -17.54 2.96 -13.48
C MET A 3 -16.83 1.99 -14.43
N LEU A 4 -17.16 0.69 -14.36
CA LEU A 4 -16.69 -0.33 -15.29
C LEU A 4 -17.07 -0.02 -16.75
N MET A 5 -18.31 0.43 -17.02
CA MET A 5 -18.73 0.80 -18.37
C MET A 5 -17.99 2.04 -18.90
N ARG A 6 -17.62 2.98 -18.02
CA ARG A 6 -16.82 4.16 -18.41
C ARG A 6 -15.40 3.76 -18.81
N TRP A 7 -14.76 2.87 -18.03
CA TRP A 7 -13.41 2.38 -18.34
C TRP A 7 -13.38 1.47 -19.57
N LEU A 8 -14.39 0.62 -19.76
CA LEU A 8 -14.51 -0.20 -20.97
C LEU A 8 -14.77 0.64 -22.22
N PHE A 9 -15.56 1.71 -22.11
CA PHE A 9 -15.79 2.64 -23.22
C PHE A 9 -14.52 3.42 -23.57
N LEU A 10 -13.80 3.96 -22.57
CA LEU A 10 -12.50 4.60 -22.76
C LEU A 10 -11.48 3.65 -23.38
N ALA A 11 -11.40 2.41 -22.89
CA ALA A 11 -10.52 1.39 -23.46
C ALA A 11 -10.90 1.05 -24.90
N ALA A 12 -12.18 0.93 -25.23
CA ALA A 12 -12.63 0.65 -26.61
C ALA A 12 -12.36 1.81 -27.57
N VAL A 13 -12.55 3.06 -27.13
CA VAL A 13 -12.28 4.27 -27.92
C VAL A 13 -10.78 4.47 -28.15
N ILE A 14 -9.93 4.05 -27.21
CA ILE A 14 -8.47 4.16 -27.32
C ILE A 14 -7.87 2.97 -28.09
N LEU A 15 -8.33 1.74 -27.81
CA LEU A 15 -7.78 0.52 -28.43
C LEU A 15 -8.29 0.31 -29.86
N GLY A 16 -9.51 0.75 -30.19
CA GLY A 16 -10.10 0.56 -31.53
C GLY A 16 -9.27 1.20 -32.65
N PRO A 17 -8.98 2.52 -32.60
CA PRO A 17 -8.15 3.20 -33.58
C PRO A 17 -6.71 2.67 -33.61
N TRP A 18 -6.12 2.36 -32.45
CA TRP A 18 -4.75 1.84 -32.35
C TRP A 18 -4.61 0.43 -32.97
N MET A 19 -5.57 -0.46 -32.71
CA MET A 19 -5.63 -1.79 -33.33
C MET A 19 -5.89 -1.70 -34.84
N ALA A 20 -6.69 -0.75 -35.31
CA ALA A 20 -6.94 -0.52 -36.73
C ALA A 20 -5.66 -0.08 -37.48
N VAL A 21 -4.84 0.77 -36.85
CA VAL A 21 -3.52 1.19 -37.38
C VAL A 21 -2.52 0.03 -37.40
N LEU A 22 -2.45 -0.77 -36.32
CA LEU A 22 -1.53 -1.91 -36.24
C LEU A 22 -1.87 -3.04 -37.22
N THR A 23 -3.16 -3.31 -37.43
CA THR A 23 -3.61 -4.40 -38.30
C THR A 23 -3.67 -4.00 -39.78
N ASN A 24 -3.46 -2.72 -40.10
CA ASN A 24 -3.52 -2.15 -41.46
C ASN A 24 -4.82 -2.51 -42.21
N ARG A 25 -5.91 -2.78 -41.46
CA ARG A 25 -7.19 -3.24 -42.02
C ARG A 25 -8.12 -2.10 -42.44
N TYR A 26 -7.77 -0.84 -42.16
CA TYR A 26 -8.57 0.33 -42.46
C TYR A 26 -7.74 1.37 -43.22
N GLN A 27 -8.04 1.58 -44.50
CA GLN A 27 -7.39 2.57 -45.35
C GLN A 27 -8.20 3.86 -45.31
N SER A 28 -7.69 4.87 -44.60
CA SER A 28 -8.25 6.22 -44.59
C SER A 28 -7.11 7.22 -44.75
N PRO A 29 -7.22 8.20 -45.66
CA PRO A 29 -6.17 9.21 -45.90
C PRO A 29 -5.76 9.96 -44.63
N TRP A 30 -6.69 10.16 -43.69
CA TRP A 30 -6.42 10.84 -42.41
C TRP A 30 -5.57 9.99 -41.46
N VAL A 31 -5.79 8.67 -41.44
CA VAL A 31 -5.07 7.73 -40.59
C VAL A 31 -3.63 7.59 -41.06
N ASP A 32 -3.43 7.54 -42.38
CA ASP A 32 -2.09 7.49 -42.97
C ASP A 32 -1.32 8.79 -42.73
N GLN A 33 -1.99 9.95 -42.82
CA GLN A 33 -1.38 11.25 -42.51
C GLN A 33 -0.95 11.41 -41.04
N ASN A 34 -1.68 10.79 -40.10
CA ASN A 34 -1.44 10.90 -38.66
C ASN A 34 -0.86 9.62 -38.03
N ARG A 35 -0.36 8.69 -38.84
CA ARG A 35 0.09 7.35 -38.41
C ARG A 35 1.13 7.38 -37.29
N HIS A 36 2.11 8.27 -37.39
CA HIS A 36 3.14 8.43 -36.36
C HIS A 36 2.55 8.93 -35.03
N THR A 37 1.66 9.91 -35.08
CA THR A 37 0.97 10.45 -33.89
C THR A 37 0.11 9.41 -33.21
N LEU A 38 -0.63 8.61 -33.99
CA LEU A 38 -1.49 7.53 -33.47
C LEU A 38 -0.70 6.38 -32.83
N LEU A 39 0.50 6.08 -33.36
CA LEU A 39 1.40 5.07 -32.76
C LEU A 39 2.07 5.57 -31.48
N LEU A 40 2.32 6.88 -31.37
CA LEU A 40 2.94 7.50 -30.19
C LEU A 40 1.94 7.79 -29.07
N TYR A 41 0.65 7.84 -29.37
CA TYR A 41 -0.40 8.17 -28.39
C TYR A 41 -0.42 7.27 -27.14
N PRO A 42 -0.30 5.92 -27.23
CA PRO A 42 -0.21 5.08 -26.04
C PRO A 42 1.05 5.35 -25.19
N PHE A 43 2.17 5.68 -25.82
CA PHE A 43 3.41 6.04 -25.12
C PHE A 43 3.29 7.40 -24.43
N ALA A 44 2.66 8.38 -25.08
CA ALA A 44 2.36 9.69 -24.49
C ALA A 44 1.40 9.56 -23.31
N LEU A 45 0.41 8.64 -23.39
CA LEU A 45 -0.52 8.35 -22.31
C LEU A 45 0.23 7.72 -21.12
N ILE A 46 1.06 6.70 -21.35
CA ILE A 46 1.89 6.08 -20.31
C ILE A 46 2.85 7.10 -19.68
N ALA A 47 3.45 7.99 -20.48
CA ALA A 47 4.33 9.04 -19.97
C ALA A 47 3.56 10.03 -19.09
N ALA A 48 2.40 10.52 -19.53
CA ALA A 48 1.57 11.43 -18.76
C ALA A 48 1.12 10.80 -17.43
N PHE A 49 0.59 9.58 -17.46
CA PHE A 49 0.15 8.87 -16.25
C PHE A 49 1.33 8.43 -15.35
N GLY A 50 2.49 8.11 -15.93
CA GLY A 50 3.71 7.77 -15.19
C GLY A 50 4.30 8.97 -14.44
N THR A 51 4.32 10.16 -15.05
CA THR A 51 4.84 11.38 -14.42
C THR A 51 4.00 11.85 -13.23
N GLU A 52 2.70 11.57 -13.22
CA GLU A 52 1.79 11.97 -12.15
C GLU A 52 2.07 11.19 -10.84
N GLN A 53 2.51 9.93 -10.94
CA GLN A 53 2.91 9.13 -9.78
C GLN A 53 4.19 9.69 -9.12
N GLU A 54 5.20 10.04 -9.92
CA GLU A 54 6.45 10.61 -9.40
C GLU A 54 6.27 12.03 -8.82
N ALA A 55 5.40 12.84 -9.44
CA ALA A 55 5.08 14.17 -8.95
C ALA A 55 4.34 14.11 -7.61
N LEU A 56 3.39 13.18 -7.46
CA LEU A 56 2.72 12.93 -6.19
C LEU A 56 3.71 12.47 -5.11
N GLU A 57 4.65 11.58 -5.44
CA GLU A 57 5.71 11.14 -4.52
C GLU A 57 6.65 12.29 -4.09
N ARG A 58 7.01 13.20 -5.00
CA ARG A 58 7.86 14.36 -4.68
C ARG A 58 7.15 15.40 -3.81
N CYS A 59 5.89 15.72 -4.11
CA CYS A 59 5.09 16.66 -3.31
C CYS A 59 4.77 16.09 -1.91
N THR A 60 4.46 14.80 -1.81
CA THR A 60 4.22 14.12 -0.52
C THR A 60 5.48 13.97 0.33
N ARG A 61 6.70 14.10 -0.22
CA ARG A 61 7.93 14.02 0.58
C ARG A 61 8.25 15.30 1.36
N ARG A 62 7.79 16.45 0.87
CA ARG A 62 8.06 17.78 1.46
C ARG A 62 6.90 18.33 2.27
N ASP A 63 5.67 18.01 1.87
CA ASP A 63 4.47 18.54 2.50
C ASP A 63 3.78 17.45 3.33
N ARG A 64 3.76 17.69 4.65
CA ARG A 64 3.21 16.79 5.66
C ARG A 64 1.69 16.61 5.48
N GLU A 65 0.96 17.67 5.13
CA GLU A 65 -0.49 17.59 4.92
C GLU A 65 -0.82 16.86 3.63
N ALA A 66 -0.08 17.14 2.54
CA ALA A 66 -0.19 16.42 1.29
C ALA A 66 0.14 14.93 1.45
N TRP A 67 1.14 14.58 2.27
CA TRP A 67 1.48 13.19 2.62
C TRP A 67 0.34 12.49 3.36
N PHE A 68 -0.29 13.15 4.34
CA PHE A 68 -1.44 12.59 5.05
C PHE A 68 -2.66 12.46 4.15
N ALA A 69 -2.92 13.45 3.28
CA ALA A 69 -3.99 13.40 2.30
C ALA A 69 -3.78 12.25 1.29
N ALA A 70 -2.55 12.06 0.79
CA ALA A 70 -2.23 10.96 -0.10
C ALA A 70 -2.33 9.58 0.57
N ARG A 71 -2.09 9.47 1.88
CA ARG A 71 -2.21 8.21 2.63
C ARG A 71 -3.64 7.90 3.07
N ARG A 72 -4.54 8.87 3.02
CA ARG A 72 -5.95 8.69 3.39
C ARG A 72 -6.59 7.61 2.53
N GLY A 73 -7.20 6.60 3.16
CA GLY A 73 -7.87 5.52 2.44
C GLY A 73 -6.94 4.45 1.85
N ARG A 74 -5.63 4.48 2.14
CA ARG A 74 -4.71 3.38 1.80
C ARG A 74 -4.50 2.46 3.00
N ILE A 75 -4.63 1.15 2.80
CA ILE A 75 -4.30 0.17 3.84
C ILE A 75 -2.78 0.11 3.96
N THR A 76 -2.23 0.71 5.01
CA THR A 76 -0.79 0.69 5.28
C THR A 76 -0.34 -0.69 5.74
N ALA A 77 0.94 -1.01 5.54
CA ALA A 77 1.55 -2.24 6.06
C ALA A 77 1.25 -2.45 7.55
N SER A 78 1.27 -1.37 8.36
CA SER A 78 0.99 -1.45 9.80
C SER A 78 -0.44 -1.85 10.16
N VAL A 79 -1.40 -1.54 9.28
CA VAL A 79 -2.82 -1.90 9.45
C VAL A 79 -3.15 -3.21 8.74
N PHE A 80 -2.31 -3.65 7.79
CA PHE A 80 -2.50 -4.87 7.01
C PHE A 80 -2.76 -6.10 7.88
N GLN A 81 -1.89 -6.37 8.87
CA GLN A 81 -2.04 -7.57 9.71
C GLN A 81 -3.28 -7.51 10.61
N ARG A 82 -3.68 -6.30 11.04
CA ARG A 82 -4.91 -6.11 11.80
C ARG A 82 -6.14 -6.41 10.95
N VAL A 83 -6.15 -5.98 9.69
CA VAL A 83 -7.26 -6.22 8.75
C VAL A 83 -7.29 -7.68 8.28
N SER A 84 -6.15 -8.27 7.95
CA SER A 84 -6.09 -9.64 7.43
C SER A 84 -6.48 -10.72 8.47
N ASN A 85 -6.32 -10.41 9.76
CA ASN A 85 -6.75 -11.27 10.86
C ASN A 85 -8.15 -10.90 11.42
N MET A 86 -8.79 -9.85 10.90
CA MET A 86 -10.09 -9.40 11.38
C MET A 86 -11.16 -10.42 11.01
N ARG A 87 -11.98 -10.84 11.99
CA ARG A 87 -13.11 -11.72 11.72
C ARG A 87 -14.19 -10.94 10.95
N PRO A 88 -14.93 -11.56 10.02
CA PRO A 88 -16.02 -10.89 9.30
C PRO A 88 -17.13 -10.35 10.19
N THR A 89 -17.24 -10.88 11.41
CA THR A 89 -18.21 -10.51 12.45
C THR A 89 -17.66 -9.47 13.44
N THR A 90 -16.48 -8.91 13.21
CA THR A 90 -15.92 -7.85 14.04
C THR A 90 -16.27 -6.48 13.43
N PRO A 91 -16.71 -5.49 14.23
CA PRO A 91 -16.98 -4.15 13.73
C PRO A 91 -15.69 -3.50 13.18
N CYS A 92 -15.82 -2.81 12.05
CA CYS A 92 -14.69 -2.22 11.33
C CYS A 92 -14.41 -0.75 11.67
N ASP A 93 -15.27 -0.13 12.48
CA ASP A 93 -15.32 1.32 12.72
C ASP A 93 -13.99 1.88 13.20
N SER A 94 -13.38 1.24 14.20
CA SER A 94 -12.08 1.67 14.75
C SER A 94 -10.93 1.59 13.73
N VAL A 95 -11.01 0.69 12.75
CA VAL A 95 -10.01 0.58 11.69
C VAL A 95 -10.26 1.60 10.59
N LEU A 96 -11.52 1.80 10.20
CA LEU A 96 -11.92 2.85 9.27
C LEU A 96 -11.56 4.24 9.80
N GLU A 97 -11.76 4.46 11.09
CA GLU A 97 -11.38 5.71 11.75
C GLU A 97 -9.87 5.95 11.63
N VAL A 98 -9.05 4.94 11.91
CA VAL A 98 -7.58 5.04 11.75
C VAL A 98 -7.19 5.29 10.29
N LEU A 99 -7.79 4.60 9.33
CA LEU A 99 -7.42 4.68 7.90
C LEU A 99 -7.89 5.96 7.20
N LEU A 100 -9.05 6.51 7.59
CA LEU A 100 -9.66 7.67 6.94
C LEU A 100 -9.42 8.97 7.69
N TYR A 101 -9.35 8.93 9.02
CA TYR A 101 -9.29 10.11 9.88
C TYR A 101 -8.09 10.10 10.84
N GLY A 102 -7.37 8.98 10.94
CA GLY A 102 -6.16 8.85 11.76
C GLY A 102 -4.88 9.35 11.08
N ALA A 103 -4.93 9.66 9.78
CA ALA A 103 -3.83 10.27 9.04
C ALA A 103 -3.58 11.69 9.58
N GLY A 104 -2.64 11.83 10.51
CA GLY A 104 -2.29 13.11 11.15
C GLY A 104 -2.07 13.05 12.65
N ARG A 105 -2.49 11.96 13.32
CA ARG A 105 -2.17 11.77 14.74
C ARG A 105 -0.68 11.45 14.87
N GLU A 106 0.11 12.37 15.41
CA GLU A 106 1.47 12.06 15.85
C GLU A 106 1.39 11.00 16.94
N LEU A 107 1.74 9.77 16.58
CA LEU A 107 2.02 8.73 17.56
C LEU A 107 3.41 9.01 18.12
N ASP A 108 3.47 9.71 19.25
CA ASP A 108 4.71 9.91 20.02
C ASP A 108 4.77 8.87 21.14
N THR A 109 5.01 7.61 20.75
CA THR A 109 5.30 6.57 21.74
C THR A 109 6.79 6.58 22.06
N PRO A 110 7.20 6.24 23.30
CA PRO A 110 8.61 6.10 23.65
C PRO A 110 9.38 5.18 22.70
N ALA A 111 8.75 4.11 22.23
CA ALA A 111 9.34 3.20 21.24
C ALA A 111 9.59 3.87 19.88
N LEU A 112 8.64 4.69 19.38
CA LEU A 112 8.83 5.43 18.12
C LEU A 112 9.91 6.50 18.26
N ARG A 113 9.97 7.20 19.40
CA ARG A 113 11.02 8.18 19.68
C ARG A 113 12.40 7.53 19.72
N TYR A 114 12.50 6.39 20.41
CA TYR A 114 13.72 5.59 20.45
C TYR A 114 14.14 5.11 19.06
N GLY A 115 13.19 4.62 18.25
CA GLY A 115 13.44 4.21 16.88
C GLY A 115 14.03 5.34 16.03
N ARG A 116 13.43 6.54 16.06
CA ARG A 116 13.92 7.71 15.32
C ARG A 116 15.33 8.14 15.77
N GLN A 117 15.59 8.15 17.07
CA GLN A 117 16.88 8.59 17.62
C GLN A 117 18.03 7.64 17.27
N ASN A 118 17.74 6.34 17.12
CA ASN A 118 18.75 5.31 16.92
C ASN A 118 18.78 4.76 15.49
N GLU A 119 17.91 5.25 14.60
CA GLU A 119 17.84 4.82 13.19
C GLU A 119 19.20 4.94 12.50
N GLU A 120 19.91 6.07 12.67
CA GLU A 120 21.25 6.26 12.09
C GLU A 120 22.31 5.30 12.66
N ARG A 121 22.18 4.90 13.92
CA ARG A 121 23.11 3.93 14.54
C ARG A 121 22.84 2.54 14.00
N ALA A 122 21.56 2.19 13.86
CA ALA A 122 21.13 0.93 13.27
C ALA A 122 21.58 0.80 11.81
N ILE A 123 21.44 1.86 11.00
CA ILE A 123 21.89 1.88 9.60
C ILE A 123 23.40 1.67 9.52
N ARG A 124 24.19 2.46 10.27
CA ARG A 124 25.65 2.34 10.26
C ARG A 124 26.12 0.94 10.64
N GLU A 125 25.50 0.35 11.65
CA GLU A 125 25.85 -1.00 12.09
C GLU A 125 25.45 -2.06 11.04
N TYR A 126 24.29 -1.90 10.40
CA TYR A 126 23.85 -2.76 9.30
C TYR A 126 24.79 -2.69 8.10
N GLU A 127 25.15 -1.48 7.66
CA GLU A 127 26.08 -1.25 6.53
C GLU A 127 27.45 -1.86 6.83
N ARG A 128 27.94 -1.68 8.06
CA ARG A 128 29.19 -2.28 8.53
C ARG A 128 29.16 -3.81 8.53
N ARG A 129 28.03 -4.42 8.92
CA ARG A 129 27.89 -5.90 9.00
C ARG A 129 27.67 -6.55 7.63
N THR A 130 26.89 -5.92 6.77
CA THR A 130 26.48 -6.52 5.48
C THR A 130 27.31 -6.06 4.29
N GLY A 131 28.02 -4.93 4.42
CA GLY A 131 28.72 -4.28 3.32
C GLY A 131 27.79 -3.61 2.30
N VAL A 132 26.49 -3.53 2.58
CA VAL A 132 25.47 -2.96 1.67
C VAL A 132 25.04 -1.59 2.16
N LEU A 133 25.17 -0.57 1.30
CA LEU A 133 24.73 0.80 1.59
C LEU A 133 23.21 0.94 1.56
N VAL A 134 22.64 1.55 2.59
CA VAL A 134 21.19 1.75 2.75
C VAL A 134 20.81 3.12 2.18
N ARG A 135 20.09 3.14 1.05
CA ARG A 135 19.60 4.39 0.45
C ARG A 135 18.35 4.93 1.14
N HIS A 136 17.39 4.06 1.46
CA HIS A 136 16.11 4.42 2.07
C HIS A 136 15.69 3.37 3.11
N PRO A 137 15.89 3.65 4.41
CA PRO A 137 15.45 2.76 5.48
C PRO A 137 13.93 2.81 5.66
N LEU A 138 13.33 1.69 6.06
CA LEU A 138 11.94 1.62 6.51
C LEU A 138 11.94 1.28 8.00
N ALA A 139 11.80 2.29 8.85
CA ALA A 139 11.77 2.08 10.30
C ALA A 139 10.41 1.55 10.77
N ALA A 140 10.45 0.51 11.61
CA ALA A 140 9.32 0.03 12.39
C ALA A 140 9.71 -0.01 13.88
N ALA A 141 8.88 0.58 14.75
CA ALA A 141 9.13 0.60 16.19
C ALA A 141 7.91 0.14 16.98
N GLY A 142 8.13 -0.63 18.05
CA GLY A 142 7.05 -1.20 18.86
C GLY A 142 7.60 -1.92 20.09
N GLY A 143 6.80 -1.91 21.16
CA GLY A 143 7.22 -2.30 22.51
C GLY A 143 7.18 -3.80 22.83
N SER A 144 6.91 -4.68 21.86
CA SER A 144 6.86 -6.13 22.05
C SER A 144 8.04 -6.84 21.39
N PHE A 145 8.63 -7.81 22.09
CA PHE A 145 9.73 -8.64 21.56
C PHE A 145 9.26 -9.41 20.32
N CYS A 146 9.78 -9.03 19.15
CA CYS A 146 9.30 -9.50 17.85
C CYS A 146 10.02 -10.75 17.33
N LEU A 147 11.22 -11.02 17.86
CA LEU A 147 12.03 -12.17 17.49
C LEU A 147 11.65 -13.43 18.30
N ASP A 148 11.93 -14.60 17.74
CA ASP A 148 11.87 -15.88 18.46
C ASP A 148 13.20 -16.20 19.15
N ARG A 149 13.33 -17.40 19.73
CA ARG A 149 14.58 -17.85 20.39
C ARG A 149 15.74 -18.06 19.41
N ALA A 150 15.47 -18.15 18.12
CA ALA A 150 16.45 -18.29 17.06
C ALA A 150 16.80 -16.94 16.41
N MET A 151 16.43 -15.82 17.06
CA MET A 151 16.58 -14.45 16.54
C MET A 151 15.89 -14.20 15.20
N LYS A 152 14.85 -14.98 14.88
CA LYS A 152 14.05 -14.81 13.66
C LYS A 152 12.74 -14.10 13.92
N LEU A 153 12.26 -13.36 12.93
CA LEU A 153 10.98 -12.67 13.05
C LEU A 153 9.83 -13.69 13.09
N ARG A 154 9.03 -13.65 14.16
CA ARG A 154 7.89 -14.56 14.31
C ARG A 154 6.85 -14.31 13.21
N ARG A 155 6.47 -15.36 12.49
CA ARG A 155 5.43 -15.32 11.44
C ARG A 155 4.08 -14.76 11.92
N GLY A 156 3.75 -14.97 13.20
CA GLY A 156 2.51 -14.45 13.81
C GLY A 156 2.58 -12.98 14.24
N HIS A 157 3.77 -12.36 14.25
CA HIS A 157 3.97 -10.99 14.73
C HIS A 157 3.50 -9.96 13.68
N PRO A 158 2.90 -8.81 14.09
CA PRO A 158 2.50 -7.72 13.20
C PRO A 158 3.54 -7.24 12.17
N TYR A 159 4.82 -7.34 12.52
CA TYR A 159 5.91 -6.96 11.63
C TYR A 159 6.09 -7.93 10.46
N TYR A 160 5.79 -9.22 10.62
CA TYR A 160 5.93 -10.17 9.53
C TYR A 160 4.96 -9.84 8.39
N GLY A 161 3.70 -9.56 8.73
CA GLY A 161 2.71 -9.10 7.74
C GLY A 161 3.07 -7.75 7.12
N GLN A 162 3.70 -6.84 7.88
CA GLN A 162 4.20 -5.57 7.34
C GLN A 162 5.26 -5.78 6.26
N VAL A 163 6.27 -6.58 6.56
CA VAL A 163 7.38 -6.88 5.65
C VAL A 163 6.87 -7.60 4.41
N GLN A 164 6.02 -8.62 4.58
CA GLN A 164 5.40 -9.33 3.45
C GLN A 164 4.55 -8.41 2.56
N ALA A 165 3.76 -7.51 3.15
CA ALA A 165 2.95 -6.56 2.38
C ALA A 165 3.80 -5.54 1.62
N GLN A 166 4.89 -5.05 2.23
CA GLN A 166 5.82 -4.15 1.55
C GLN A 166 6.52 -4.84 0.37
N MET A 167 7.02 -6.07 0.58
CA MET A 167 7.63 -6.88 -0.48
C MET A 167 6.67 -7.15 -1.64
N ALA A 168 5.39 -7.43 -1.34
CA ALA A 168 4.37 -7.60 -2.37
C ALA A 168 4.15 -6.33 -3.20
N CYS A 169 4.16 -5.15 -2.58
CA CYS A 169 3.97 -3.88 -3.27
C CYS A 169 5.17 -3.49 -4.14
N CYS A 170 6.40 -3.77 -3.70
CA CYS A 170 7.61 -3.42 -4.45
C CYS A 170 8.15 -4.54 -5.36
N GLY A 171 7.54 -5.73 -5.33
CA GLY A 171 8.02 -6.90 -6.08
C GLY A 171 9.36 -7.45 -5.58
N ALA A 172 9.73 -7.18 -4.32
CA ALA A 172 10.98 -7.65 -3.75
C ALA A 172 10.92 -9.14 -3.39
N ARG A 173 12.03 -9.86 -3.63
CA ARG A 173 12.15 -11.29 -3.32
C ARG A 173 12.47 -11.56 -1.84
N PHE A 174 13.12 -10.60 -1.19
CA PHE A 174 13.49 -10.66 0.21
C PHE A 174 13.60 -9.26 0.81
N CYS A 175 13.58 -9.19 2.13
CA CYS A 175 13.80 -7.99 2.92
C CYS A 175 14.66 -8.37 4.13
N ASP A 176 15.72 -7.60 4.37
CA ASP A 176 16.56 -7.75 5.57
C ASP A 176 15.90 -7.00 6.73
N PHE A 177 15.49 -7.76 7.75
CA PHE A 177 14.87 -7.25 8.97
C PHE A 177 15.95 -7.10 10.04
N PHE A 178 16.38 -5.85 10.25
CA PHE A 178 17.45 -5.53 11.19
C PHE A 178 16.90 -5.01 12.52
N VAL A 179 17.26 -5.69 13.61
CA VAL A 179 16.93 -5.28 14.98
C VAL A 179 18.20 -4.80 15.66
N TRP A 180 18.17 -3.57 16.18
CA TRP A 180 19.30 -2.95 16.84
C TRP A 180 18.96 -2.58 18.29
N THR A 181 19.89 -2.88 19.18
CA THR A 181 19.94 -2.39 20.55
C THR A 181 21.37 -1.91 20.86
N PRO A 182 21.60 -1.15 21.95
CA PRO A 182 22.93 -0.67 22.28
C PRO A 182 23.93 -1.79 22.62
N HIS A 183 23.44 -2.99 22.96
CA HIS A 183 24.24 -4.13 23.39
C HIS A 183 24.36 -5.22 22.32
N GLU A 184 23.34 -5.35 21.46
CA GLU A 184 23.24 -6.43 20.49
C GLU A 184 22.50 -5.97 19.23
N SER A 185 22.88 -6.52 18.09
CA SER A 185 22.14 -6.34 16.85
C SER A 185 21.99 -7.66 16.11
N GLU A 186 20.86 -7.85 15.45
CA GLU A 186 20.55 -9.05 14.69
C GLU A 186 19.90 -8.72 13.35
N CYS A 187 20.22 -9.52 12.34
CA CYS A 187 19.72 -9.35 10.98
C CYS A 187 19.05 -10.65 10.51
N ASP A 188 17.75 -10.62 10.30
CA ASP A 188 16.99 -11.74 9.73
C ASP A 188 16.60 -11.45 8.28
N ARG A 189 17.04 -12.31 7.35
CA ARG A 189 16.66 -12.19 5.94
C ARG A 189 15.34 -12.90 5.70
N ILE A 190 14.29 -12.11 5.47
CA ILE A 190 12.93 -12.62 5.27
C ILE A 190 12.67 -12.75 3.77
N ALA A 191 12.43 -13.97 3.31
CA ALA A 191 11.96 -14.23 1.95
C ALA A 191 10.47 -13.90 1.80
N PHE A 192 10.07 -13.49 0.61
CA PHE A 192 8.65 -13.35 0.27
C PHE A 192 7.95 -14.71 0.36
N ASP A 193 6.84 -14.76 1.10
CA ASP A 193 6.03 -15.96 1.31
C ASP A 193 4.72 -15.82 0.52
N PRO A 194 4.63 -16.43 -0.69
CA PRO A 194 3.47 -16.29 -1.55
C PRO A 194 2.22 -16.93 -0.94
N ASP A 195 2.35 -18.03 -0.20
CA ASP A 195 1.22 -18.73 0.42
C ASP A 195 0.61 -17.88 1.54
N PHE A 196 1.48 -17.32 2.39
CA PHE A 196 1.07 -16.34 3.40
C PHE A 196 0.36 -15.14 2.75
N TRP A 197 0.91 -14.61 1.66
CA TRP A 197 0.31 -13.47 0.96
C TRP A 197 -1.07 -13.81 0.40
N GLN A 198 -1.21 -14.92 -0.32
CA GLN A 198 -2.50 -15.35 -0.91
C GLN A 198 -3.56 -15.59 0.17
N GLN A 199 -3.16 -16.16 1.31
CA GLN A 199 -4.07 -16.36 2.44
C GLN A 199 -4.57 -15.03 3.03
N LYS A 200 -3.69 -14.02 3.13
CA LYS A 200 -3.97 -12.78 3.85
C LYS A 200 -4.57 -11.68 2.97
N ILE A 201 -4.32 -11.68 1.67
CA ILE A 201 -4.79 -10.63 0.76
C ILE A 201 -6.31 -10.68 0.52
N GLY A 202 -6.91 -11.88 0.52
CA GLY A 202 -8.35 -12.06 0.31
C GLY A 202 -9.22 -11.27 1.30
N PRO A 203 -9.06 -11.47 2.62
CA PRO A 203 -9.79 -10.71 3.64
C PRO A 203 -9.54 -9.19 3.58
N VAL A 204 -8.33 -8.79 3.20
CA VAL A 204 -7.96 -7.37 3.04
C VAL A 204 -8.67 -6.75 1.84
N ARG A 205 -8.77 -7.48 0.72
CA ARG A 205 -9.53 -7.07 -0.45
C ARG A 205 -11.02 -6.97 -0.17
N GLU A 206 -11.58 -7.93 0.57
CA GLU A 206 -12.99 -7.88 1.01
C GLU A 206 -13.23 -6.65 1.89
N PHE A 207 -12.35 -6.38 2.86
CA PHE A 207 -12.41 -5.18 3.69
C PHE A 207 -12.37 -3.89 2.85
N PHE A 208 -11.46 -3.83 1.87
CA PHE A 208 -11.33 -2.67 1.00
C PHE A 208 -12.64 -2.39 0.25
N LEU A 209 -13.24 -3.41 -0.36
CA LEU A 209 -14.44 -3.27 -1.17
C LEU A 209 -15.71 -3.02 -0.33
N GLU A 210 -15.86 -3.69 0.81
CA GLU A 210 -17.08 -3.62 1.62
C GLU A 210 -17.09 -2.41 2.58
N CYS A 211 -15.93 -2.02 3.11
CA CYS A 211 -15.85 -1.05 4.19
C CYS A 211 -15.17 0.25 3.75
N LEU A 212 -13.95 0.15 3.20
CA LEU A 212 -13.12 1.32 2.96
C LEU A 212 -13.59 2.13 1.74
N LEU A 213 -13.79 1.46 0.60
CA LEU A 213 -14.19 2.08 -0.65
C LEU A 213 -15.54 2.81 -0.56
N PRO A 214 -16.60 2.25 0.05
CA PRO A 214 -17.87 2.96 0.21
C PRO A 214 -17.76 4.24 1.07
N GLU A 215 -16.92 4.23 2.11
CA GLU A 215 -16.68 5.42 2.93
C GLU A 215 -15.81 6.47 2.24
N MET A 216 -14.96 6.07 1.30
CA MET A 216 -14.21 7.02 0.46
C MET A 216 -15.11 7.69 -0.59
N VAL A 217 -16.04 6.95 -1.19
CA VAL A 217 -16.93 7.46 -2.24
C VAL A 217 -18.09 8.27 -1.64
N ASP A 218 -18.67 7.79 -0.55
CA ASP A 218 -19.83 8.41 0.11
C ASP A 218 -19.66 8.38 1.64
N PRO A 219 -18.91 9.36 2.21
CA PRO A 219 -18.56 9.38 3.62
C PRO A 219 -19.81 9.55 4.48
N ARG A 220 -20.09 8.60 5.38
CA ARG A 220 -21.22 8.67 6.31
C ARG A 220 -20.93 9.53 7.52
N LYS A 221 -19.69 9.49 8.01
CA LYS A 221 -19.27 10.26 9.20
C LYS A 221 -19.40 11.78 9.02
N ALA A 222 -19.15 12.29 7.81
CA ALA A 222 -19.36 13.71 7.49
C ALA A 222 -20.83 14.16 7.64
N ARG A 223 -21.76 13.21 7.61
CA ARG A 223 -23.22 13.43 7.77
C ARG A 223 -23.73 12.99 9.14
N GLY A 224 -22.84 12.67 10.09
CA GLY A 224 -23.22 12.19 11.42
C GLY A 224 -23.81 10.78 11.45
N LEU A 225 -23.68 10.01 10.36
CA LEU A 225 -24.20 8.64 10.27
C LEU A 225 -23.13 7.61 10.69
N PRO A 226 -23.54 6.46 11.26
CA PRO A 226 -22.62 5.37 11.60
C PRO A 226 -21.97 4.77 10.34
N TYR A 227 -20.81 4.15 10.53
CA TYR A 227 -20.11 3.44 9.46
C TYR A 227 -20.95 2.29 8.90
N ARG A 228 -20.71 1.94 7.63
CA ARG A 228 -21.33 0.76 7.03
C ARG A 228 -20.83 -0.51 7.72
N GLU A 229 -21.78 -1.30 8.20
CA GLU A 229 -21.48 -2.63 8.73
C GLU A 229 -21.08 -3.60 7.60
N ARG A 230 -20.19 -4.54 7.92
CA ARG A 230 -19.87 -5.65 7.03
C ARG A 230 -21.11 -6.50 6.80
N ARG A 231 -21.25 -7.08 5.60
CA ARG A 231 -22.39 -7.95 5.24
C ARG A 231 -22.58 -9.13 6.20
N LYS A 232 -21.49 -9.64 6.76
CA LYS A 232 -21.47 -10.78 7.69
C LYS A 232 -21.57 -10.37 9.16
N TYR A 233 -21.56 -9.08 9.47
CA TYR A 233 -21.73 -8.57 10.83
C TYR A 233 -23.23 -8.61 11.19
N ARG A 234 -23.53 -9.22 12.35
CA ARG A 234 -24.85 -9.11 13.00
C ARG A 234 -24.63 -8.56 14.40
N PRO A 235 -25.08 -7.34 14.72
CA PRO A 235 -24.98 -6.83 16.08
C PRO A 235 -25.81 -7.69 17.04
N ARG A 236 -25.29 -7.95 18.24
CA ARG A 236 -26.10 -8.54 19.31
C ARG A 236 -27.16 -7.51 19.68
N ARG A 237 -28.43 -7.81 19.42
CA ARG A 237 -29.56 -7.04 19.96
C ARG A 237 -29.55 -7.27 21.47
N HIS A 238 -29.24 -6.22 22.23
CA HIS A 238 -29.45 -6.17 23.67
C HIS A 238 -30.87 -5.71 23.94
#